data_AF-A0A0E2AIR9-F1
#
_entry.id   AF-A0A0E2AIR9-F1
#
_cell.length_a   1.000
_cell.length_b   1.000
_cell.length_c   1.000
_cell.angle_alpha   90.00
_cell.angle_beta   90.00
_cell.angle_gamma   90.00
#
_symmetry.space_group_name_H-M   'P 1'
#
loop_
_entity.id
_entity.type
_entity.pdbx_description
1 polymer ?
#
loop_
_entity_poly.entity_id
_entity_poly.type
_entity_poly.pdbx_seq_one_letter_code
_entity_poly.pdbx_strand_id
1 'polypeptide(L)' 'MRVGTTLYKVVNQPCASGGYEKRRVIWNNSTLRQDYGKNYLATVPKYDGFCTVPGHLNYRKEIDGFLNLYER' A
#
# COMPACT_ATOMS: atom_id res chain seq x y z
N MET A 1 21.53 -3.84 12.13
CA MET A 1 20.08 -4.15 12.24
C MET A 1 19.55 -4.41 10.84
N ARG A 2 18.98 -5.59 10.54
CA ARG A 2 18.28 -5.81 9.26
C ARG A 2 16.86 -5.28 9.40
N VAL A 3 16.51 -4.26 8.63
CA VAL A 3 15.12 -3.79 8.54
C VAL A 3 14.41 -4.67 7.50
N GLY A 4 13.37 -5.39 7.90
CA GLY A 4 12.60 -6.24 6.98
C GLY A 4 11.73 -5.40 6.05
N THR A 5 11.57 -5.83 4.79
CA THR A 5 10.61 -5.22 3.85
C THR A 5 9.25 -5.89 3.98
N THR A 6 8.20 -5.08 4.16
CA THR A 6 6.80 -5.55 4.19
C THR A 6 6.09 -5.09 2.93
N LEU A 7 5.36 -6.00 2.28
CA LEU A 7 4.53 -5.70 1.12
C LEU A 7 3.08 -5.55 1.56
N TYR A 8 2.36 -4.62 0.94
CA TYR A 8 0.95 -4.37 1.24
C TYR A 8 0.11 -4.50 -0.03
N LYS A 9 -1.02 -5.19 0.07
CA LYS A 9 -2.06 -5.24 -0.96
C LYS A 9 -3.15 -4.23 -0.60
N VAL A 10 -3.52 -3.39 -1.56
CA VAL A 10 -4.74 -2.57 -1.44
C VAL A 10 -5.93 -3.47 -1.72
N VAL A 11 -6.86 -3.55 -0.77
CA VAL A 11 -8.08 -4.37 -0.85
C VAL A 11 -9.28 -3.52 -0.49
N ASN A 12 -10.44 -3.85 -1.05
CA ASN A 12 -11.72 -3.35 -0.58
C ASN A 12 -12.25 -4.38 0.43
N GLN A 13 -12.12 -4.08 1.72
CA GLN A 13 -12.55 -4.97 2.79
C GLN A 13 -14.03 -4.74 3.09
N PRO A 14 -14.89 -5.77 3.03
CA PRO A 14 -16.29 -5.62 3.39
C PRO A 14 -16.45 -5.25 4.87
N CYS A 15 -17.36 -4.33 5.15
CA CYS A 15 -17.73 -3.87 6.48
C CYS A 15 -19.03 -4.55 6.92
N ALA A 16 -19.18 -4.79 8.22
CA ALA A 16 -20.38 -5.41 8.79
C ALA A 16 -21.67 -4.59 8.54
N SER A 17 -21.54 -3.27 8.28
CA SER A 17 -22.64 -2.36 7.94
C SER A 17 -23.11 -2.48 6.48
N GLY A 18 -22.55 -3.38 5.67
CA GLY A 18 -22.95 -3.59 4.27
C GLY A 18 -22.19 -2.74 3.22
N GLY A 19 -21.08 -2.13 3.61
CA GLY A 19 -20.19 -1.37 2.70
C GLY A 19 -18.83 -2.03 2.48
N TYR A 20 -17.92 -1.32 1.80
CA TYR A 20 -16.50 -1.70 1.69
C TYR A 20 -15.62 -0.53 2.12
N GLU A 21 -14.55 -0.83 2.84
CA GLU A 21 -13.51 0.11 3.20
C GLU A 21 -12.21 -0.27 2.50
N LYS A 22 -11.56 0.69 1.86
CA LYS A 22 -10.28 0.46 1.23
C LYS A 22 -9.20 0.34 2.31
N ARG A 23 -8.54 -0.81 2.37
CA ARG A 23 -7.49 -1.10 3.35
C ARG A 23 -6.22 -1.59 2.69
N ARG A 24 -5.11 -1.44 3.41
CA ARG A 24 -3.80 -2.00 3.05
C ARG A 24 -3.53 -3.17 3.99
N VAL A 25 -3.52 -4.38 3.45
CA VAL A 25 -3.24 -5.60 4.23
C VAL A 25 -1.87 -6.14 3.88
N ILE A 26 -1.16 -6.69 4.87
CA ILE A 26 0.15 -7.32 4.63
C ILE A 26 -0.03 -8.44 3.60
N TRP A 27 0.84 -8.45 2.60
CA TRP A 27 0.84 -9.46 1.56
C TRP A 27 2.15 -10.25 1.59
N ASN A 28 2.03 -11.57 1.62
CA ASN A 28 3.17 -12.45 1.66
C ASN A 28 3.97 -12.40 0.34
N ASN A 29 5.28 -12.19 0.47
CA ASN A 29 6.23 -12.17 -0.64
C ASN A 29 6.27 -13.50 -1.42
N SER A 30 6.18 -14.65 -0.73
CA SER A 30 6.16 -15.96 -1.39
C SER A 30 4.94 -16.14 -2.28
N THR A 31 3.76 -15.71 -1.82
CA THR A 31 2.51 -15.73 -2.59
C THR A 31 2.63 -14.85 -3.83
N LEU A 32 3.13 -13.62 -3.68
CA LEU A 32 3.36 -12.72 -4.82
C LEU A 32 4.28 -13.32 -5.88
N ARG A 33 5.35 -13.99 -5.47
CA ARG A 33 6.26 -14.68 -6.40
C ARG A 33 5.61 -15.88 -7.07
N GLN A 34 4.72 -16.58 -6.40
CA GLN A 34 3.99 -17.71 -6.96
C GLN A 34 2.98 -17.24 -8.02
N ASP A 35 2.24 -16.17 -7.73
CA ASP A 35 1.18 -15.67 -8.62
C ASP A 35 1.75 -14.94 -9.85
N TYR A 36 2.82 -14.15 -9.68
CA TYR A 36 3.31 -13.23 -10.73
C TYR A 36 4.77 -13.49 -11.15
N GLY A 37 5.44 -14.47 -10.55
CA GLY A 37 6.82 -14.82 -10.85
C GLY A 37 7.86 -14.04 -10.03
N LYS A 38 9.12 -14.52 -10.08
CA LYS A 38 10.24 -14.03 -9.26
C LYS A 38 10.54 -12.54 -9.44
N ASN A 39 10.39 -12.02 -10.65
CA ASN A 39 10.82 -10.66 -11.01
C ASN A 39 9.75 -9.60 -10.74
N TYR A 40 8.51 -9.99 -10.43
CA TYR A 40 7.42 -9.05 -10.21
C TYR A 40 7.69 -8.06 -9.06
N LEU A 41 8.41 -8.48 -8.01
CA LEU A 41 8.73 -7.59 -6.88
C LEU A 41 9.56 -6.37 -7.27
N ALA A 42 10.31 -6.43 -8.38
CA ALA A 42 11.06 -5.28 -8.87
C ALA A 42 10.16 -4.18 -9.43
N THR A 43 8.92 -4.50 -9.79
CA THR A 43 7.93 -3.55 -10.34
C THR A 43 7.06 -2.92 -9.24
N VAL A 44 7.10 -3.44 -8.01
CA VAL A 44 6.29 -2.94 -6.90
C VAL A 44 6.87 -1.61 -6.39
N PRO A 45 6.06 -0.54 -6.30
CA PRO A 45 6.48 0.73 -5.72
C PRO A 45 6.98 0.57 -4.28
N LYS A 46 8.05 1.30 -3.95
CA LYS A 46 8.66 1.29 -2.61
C LYS A 46 8.47 2.67 -1.98
N TYR A 47 8.15 2.66 -0.70
CA TYR A 47 7.97 3.87 0.09
C TYR A 47 8.78 3.75 1.37
N ASP A 48 9.30 4.86 1.85
CA ASP A 48 10.02 4.95 3.13
C ASP A 48 9.05 4.90 4.33
N GLY A 49 7.76 5.14 4.07
CA GLY A 49 6.69 5.00 5.05
C GLY A 49 5.37 5.54 4.55
N PHE A 50 4.50 5.85 5.51
CA PHE A 50 3.21 6.49 5.28
C PHE A 50 3.22 7.91 5.83
N CYS A 51 2.45 8.80 5.20
CA CYS A 51 2.18 10.14 5.73
C CYS A 51 0.69 10.48 5.56
N THR A 52 0.22 11.53 6.25
CA THR A 52 -1.15 12.04 6.09
C THR A 52 -1.06 13.55 5.93
N VAL A 53 -0.91 14.00 4.68
CA VAL A 53 -0.83 15.42 4.34
C VAL A 53 -2.11 15.82 3.60
N PRO A 54 -2.97 16.67 4.19
CA PRO A 54 -4.20 17.10 3.56
C PRO A 54 -3.94 17.94 2.31
N GLY A 55 -4.77 17.75 1.29
CA GLY A 55 -4.72 18.53 0.05
C GLY A 55 -6.11 18.68 -0.55
N HIS A 56 -6.82 19.75 -0.17
CA HIS A 56 -8.23 19.94 -0.57
C HIS A 56 -8.44 20.15 -2.08
N LEU A 57 -7.42 20.70 -2.77
CA LEU A 57 -7.45 20.97 -4.21
C LEU A 57 -6.35 20.22 -4.98
N ASN A 58 -5.21 19.95 -4.33
CA ASN A 58 -4.01 19.38 -4.96
C ASN A 58 -3.48 18.20 -4.15
N TYR A 59 -4.29 17.14 -4.01
CA TYR A 59 -3.82 15.92 -3.35
C TYR A 59 -2.60 15.34 -4.07
N ARG A 60 -1.57 15.01 -3.30
CA ARG A 60 -0.37 14.31 -3.77
C ARG A 60 -0.33 12.94 -3.12
N LYS A 61 -0.41 11.89 -3.94
CA LYS A 61 -0.37 10.50 -3.49
C LYS A 61 1.00 10.12 -2.90
N GLU A 62 2.06 10.71 -3.43
CA GLU A 62 3.44 10.43 -3.03
C GLU A 62 4.10 11.77 -2.67
N ILE A 63 4.73 11.82 -1.50
CA ILE A 63 5.41 13.01 -0.98
C ILE A 63 6.74 12.55 -0.41
N ASP A 64 7.84 12.97 -1.04
CA ASP A 64 9.21 12.73 -0.58
C ASP A 64 9.51 11.27 -0.20
N GLY A 65 9.00 10.30 -1.01
CA GLY A 65 9.19 8.87 -0.76
C GLY A 65 8.16 8.23 0.17
N PHE A 66 7.21 8.98 0.72
CA PHE A 66 6.12 8.48 1.57
C PHE A 66 4.81 8.36 0.77
N LEU A 67 4.05 7.30 1.06
CA LEU A 67 2.70 7.14 0.52
C LEU A 67 1.71 7.93 1.39
N ASN A 68 1.03 8.90 0.78
CA ASN A 68 0.04 9.72 1.45
C ASN A 68 -1.29 8.95 1.62
N LEU A 69 -1.68 8.74 2.88
CA LEU A 69 -2.90 8.07 3.29
C LEU A 69 -4.09 9.01 3.42
N TYR A 70 -3.92 10.30 3.10
CA TYR A 70 -5.03 11.23 3.07
C TYR A 70 -6.05 10.80 2.00
N GLU A 71 -7.12 10.15 2.44
CA GLU A 71 -8.29 9.84 1.64
C GLU A 71 -9.39 10.86 1.99
N ARG A 72 -10.10 11.34 0.96
CA ARG A 72 -11.22 12.29 1.11
C ARG A 72 -12.51 11.53 1.37
#